data_AF-A0A1X7SZT5-F1
#
_entry.id   AF-A0A1X7SZT5-F1
#
_cell.length_a   1.000
_cell.length_b   1.000
_cell.length_c   1.000
_cell.angle_alpha   90.00
_cell.angle_beta   90.00
_cell.angle_gamma   90.00
#
_symmetry.space_group_name_H-M   'P 1'
#
loop_
_entity.id
_entity.type
_entity.pdbx_description
1 polymer ?
#
loop_
_entity_poly.entity_id
_entity_poly.type
_entity_poly.pdbx_seq_one_letter_code
_entity_poly.pdbx_strand_id
1 'polypeptide(L)'
;MFGGVVPRDDGRSDISVNTVYTCQLESDTTIHWESVKGPVVPASVQWPVERHYHAITSIISDSPTLVMIGGEDKHDQLVNDSWLLNTSEYQWSKVCV
;
A
#
# COMPACT_ATOMS: atom_id res chain seq x y z
N MET A 1 4.52 -4.24 -2.42
CA MET A 1 3.09 -4.51 -2.72
C MET A 1 2.23 -3.67 -1.79
N PHE A 2 1.03 -3.27 -2.20
CA PHE A 2 0.06 -2.54 -1.37
C PHE A 2 -1.35 -3.02 -1.67
N GLY A 3 -2.20 -3.10 -0.65
CA GLY A 3 -3.61 -3.44 -0.81
C GLY A 3 -3.89 -4.93 -0.95
N GLY A 4 -5.05 -5.24 -1.53
CA GLY A 4 -5.56 -6.59 -1.72
C GLY A 4 -6.56 -7.02 -0.64
N VAL A 5 -6.89 -8.30 -0.67
CA VAL A 5 -7.88 -8.95 0.20
C VAL A 5 -7.17 -10.08 0.96
N VAL A 6 -7.29 -10.11 2.28
CA VAL A 6 -6.73 -11.19 3.12
C VAL A 6 -7.81 -11.83 3.98
N PRO A 7 -7.74 -13.15 4.26
CA PRO A 7 -8.66 -13.80 5.17
C PRO A 7 -8.59 -13.20 6.58
N ARG A 8 -9.73 -13.08 7.25
CA ARG A 8 -9.75 -12.79 8.69
C ARG A 8 -9.36 -14.01 9.50
N ASP A 9 -8.71 -13.77 10.63
CA ASP A 9 -8.41 -14.80 11.64
C ASP A 9 -9.68 -15.47 12.20
N ASP A 10 -10.83 -14.78 12.16
CA ASP A 10 -12.11 -15.28 12.64
C ASP A 10 -12.90 -16.13 11.62
N GLY A 11 -12.37 -16.29 10.40
CA GLY A 11 -12.95 -17.12 9.34
C GLY A 11 -14.29 -16.64 8.78
N ARG A 12 -14.73 -15.41 9.09
CA ARG A 12 -16.06 -14.92 8.65
C ARG A 12 -16.07 -14.44 7.21
N SER A 13 -15.14 -13.57 6.86
CA SER A 13 -15.01 -12.98 5.54
C SER A 13 -13.60 -12.45 5.38
N ASP A 14 -13.19 -12.20 4.16
CA ASP A 14 -11.92 -11.51 3.92
C ASP A 14 -12.03 -10.01 4.28
N ILE A 15 -10.88 -9.35 4.37
CA ILE A 15 -10.75 -7.90 4.58
C ILE A 15 -9.86 -7.27 3.52
N SER A 16 -10.30 -6.13 3.01
CA SER A 16 -9.43 -5.22 2.28
C SER A 16 -8.38 -4.64 3.23
N VAL A 17 -7.14 -4.52 2.78
CA VAL A 17 -6.04 -3.97 3.58
C VAL A 17 -5.42 -2.74 2.92
N ASN A 18 -4.70 -1.94 3.71
CA ASN A 18 -3.80 -0.87 3.25
C ASN A 18 -2.36 -1.15 3.72
N THR A 19 -2.02 -2.41 3.95
CA THR A 19 -0.68 -2.82 4.36
C THR A 19 0.28 -2.68 3.18
N VAL A 20 1.44 -2.08 3.42
CA VAL A 20 2.56 -2.12 2.48
C VAL A 20 3.40 -3.35 2.82
N TYR A 21 3.72 -4.17 1.82
CA TYR A 21 4.69 -5.26 1.95
C TYR A 21 5.95 -4.96 1.16
N THR A 22 7.09 -5.16 1.79
CA THR A 22 8.39 -5.21 1.12
C THR A 22 8.70 -6.65 0.75
N CYS A 23 9.42 -6.83 -0.34
CA CYS A 23 9.78 -8.12 -0.87
C CYS A 23 11.17 -7.98 -1.46
N GLN A 24 12.11 -8.74 -0.94
CA GLN A 24 13.48 -8.81 -1.42
C GLN A 24 13.79 -10.24 -1.85
N LEU A 25 14.42 -10.36 -3.01
CA LEU A 25 14.94 -11.63 -3.49
C LEU A 25 16.26 -11.91 -2.76
N GLU A 26 16.31 -12.98 -1.98
CA GLU A 26 17.52 -13.44 -1.28
C GLU A 26 18.34 -14.42 -2.14
N SER A 27 17.66 -15.18 -3.00
CA SER A 27 18.25 -16.08 -3.99
C SER A 27 17.29 -16.24 -5.16
N ASP A 28 17.69 -16.91 -6.24
CA ASP A 28 16.86 -17.15 -7.42
C ASP A 28 15.47 -17.77 -7.15
N THR A 29 15.28 -18.37 -5.96
CA THR A 29 14.02 -19.01 -5.54
C THR A 29 13.51 -18.57 -4.18
N THR A 30 14.24 -17.71 -3.45
CA THR A 30 13.89 -17.34 -2.07
C THR A 30 13.55 -15.86 -1.99
N ILE A 31 12.37 -15.58 -1.45
CA ILE A 31 11.89 -14.23 -1.19
C ILE A 31 11.79 -14.06 0.32
N HIS A 32 12.45 -13.03 0.84
CA HIS A 32 12.14 -12.46 2.14
C HIS A 32 11.12 -11.36 1.95
N TRP A 33 10.00 -11.44 2.67
CA TRP A 33 8.97 -10.42 2.65
C TRP A 33 8.54 -10.09 4.07
N GLU A 34 8.19 -8.84 4.29
CA GLU A 34 7.68 -8.38 5.57
C GLU A 34 6.63 -7.28 5.36
N SER A 35 5.71 -7.18 6.32
CA SER A 35 4.77 -6.05 6.38
C SER A 35 5.50 -4.83 6.92
N VAL A 36 5.44 -3.73 6.18
CA VAL A 36 5.82 -2.43 6.70
C VAL A 36 4.73 -2.00 7.67
N LYS A 37 5.09 -1.92 8.95
CA LYS A 37 4.22 -1.30 9.94
C LYS A 37 4.14 0.18 9.61
N GLY A 38 2.92 0.70 9.49
CA GLY A 38 2.73 2.15 9.37
C GLY A 38 3.43 2.89 10.51
N PRO A 39 3.74 4.18 10.34
CA PRO A 39 4.44 4.94 11.36
C PRO A 39 3.71 4.81 12.69
N VAL A 40 4.46 4.63 13.78
CA VAL A 40 3.97 4.50 15.17
C VAL A 40 3.40 5.84 15.69
N VAL A 41 2.94 6.73 14.80
CA VAL A 41 2.44 8.11 15.03
C VAL A 41 3.63 9.09 15.16
N PRO A 42 3.60 10.25 14.46
CA PRO A 42 2.72 11.36 14.83
C PRO A 42 1.43 11.38 14.01
N ALA A 43 0.37 11.96 14.58
CA ALA A 43 -0.99 12.00 14.04
C ALA A 43 -1.13 12.77 12.70
N SER A 44 -0.03 13.27 12.16
CA SER A 44 0.04 14.02 10.91
C SER A 44 0.33 13.16 9.68
N VAL A 45 0.79 11.92 9.82
CA VAL A 45 1.08 11.07 8.65
C VAL A 45 -0.22 10.49 8.11
N GLN A 46 -0.65 11.00 6.95
CA GLN A 46 -1.81 10.51 6.25
C GLN A 46 -1.49 9.14 5.63
N TRP A 47 -2.34 8.14 5.88
CA TRP A 47 -2.22 6.82 5.29
C TRP A 47 -3.38 6.60 4.31
N PRO A 48 -3.16 6.00 3.13
CA PRO A 48 -4.25 5.71 2.22
C PRO A 48 -5.25 4.72 2.83
N VAL A 49 -6.52 4.86 2.48
CA VAL A 49 -7.55 3.86 2.83
C VAL A 49 -7.24 2.50 2.22
N GLU A 50 -7.89 1.46 2.73
CA GLU A 50 -7.80 0.09 2.23
C GLU A 50 -8.27 0.03 0.77
N ARG A 51 -7.54 -0.72 -0.07
CA ARG A 51 -7.86 -0.89 -1.49
C ARG A 51 -7.72 -2.34 -1.88
N HIS A 52 -8.73 -2.90 -2.54
CA HIS A 52 -8.77 -4.33 -2.79
C HIS A 52 -8.68 -4.71 -4.29
N TYR A 53 -8.96 -3.77 -5.19
CA TYR A 53 -8.70 -3.92 -6.63
C TYR A 53 -8.03 -2.67 -7.24
N HIS A 54 -7.33 -2.92 -8.36
CA HIS A 54 -7.01 -1.95 -9.41
C HIS A 54 -6.23 -0.68 -9.02
N ALA A 55 -5.54 -0.65 -7.87
CA ALA A 55 -4.58 0.42 -7.59
C ALA A 55 -3.33 0.21 -8.46
N ILE A 56 -3.04 1.16 -9.36
CA ILE A 56 -1.82 1.13 -10.16
C ILE A 56 -0.68 1.69 -9.31
N THR A 57 0.46 0.99 -9.27
CA THR A 57 1.70 1.50 -8.68
C THR A 57 2.79 1.65 -9.74
N SER A 58 3.55 2.74 -9.72
CA SER A 58 4.67 2.98 -10.66
C SER A 58 5.85 3.62 -9.95
N ILE A 59 7.07 3.19 -10.31
CA ILE A 59 8.32 3.82 -9.85
C ILE A 59 8.56 5.07 -10.68
N ILE A 60 8.71 6.22 -10.03
CA ILE A 60 9.05 7.47 -10.71
C ILE A 60 10.53 7.76 -10.52
N SER A 61 11.29 7.64 -11.63
CA SER A 61 12.70 8.00 -11.70
C SER A 61 13.61 7.12 -10.81
N ASP A 62 14.85 7.56 -10.63
CA ASP A 62 15.84 6.97 -9.72
C ASP A 62 15.57 7.38 -8.25
N SER A 63 14.46 8.09 -8.00
CA SER A 63 13.98 8.45 -6.68
C SER A 63 13.32 7.24 -6.01
N PRO A 64 13.40 7.10 -4.67
CA PRO A 64 12.66 6.09 -3.92
C PRO A 64 11.17 6.47 -3.82
N THR A 65 10.51 6.77 -4.94
CA THR A 65 9.12 7.22 -4.97
C THR A 65 8.26 6.28 -5.80
N LEU A 66 7.24 5.72 -5.14
CA LEU A 66 6.14 5.04 -5.82
C LEU A 66 4.94 5.97 -5.89
N VAL A 67 4.20 5.91 -7.00
CA VAL A 67 2.91 6.59 -7.15
C VAL A 67 1.80 5.59 -7.17
N MET A 68 0.78 5.83 -6.36
CA MET A 68 -0.47 5.08 -6.32
C MET A 68 -1.61 5.95 -6.83
N ILE A 69 -2.36 5.45 -7.82
CA ILE A 69 -3.51 6.14 -8.41
C ILE A 69 -4.72 5.22 -8.37
N GLY A 70 -5.83 5.74 -7.84
CA GLY A 70 -7.13 5.09 -7.92
C GLY A 70 -7.21 3.72 -7.25
N GLY A 71 -8.05 2.85 -7.81
CA GLY A 71 -8.42 1.56 -7.22
C GLY A 71 -9.81 1.59 -6.60
N GLU A 72 -10.19 0.46 -5.98
CA GLU A 72 -11.49 0.27 -5.34
C GLU A 72 -11.31 0.07 -3.83
N ASP A 73 -12.08 0.81 -3.03
CA ASP A 73 -12.09 0.67 -1.57
C ASP A 73 -12.89 -0.54 -1.11
N LYS A 74 -12.96 -0.79 0.20
CA LYS A 74 -13.71 -1.92 0.80
C LYS A 74 -15.24 -1.91 0.57
N HIS A 75 -15.78 -0.88 -0.08
CA HIS A 75 -17.19 -0.72 -0.40
C HIS A 75 -17.44 -0.77 -1.92
N ASP A 76 -16.48 -1.31 -2.68
CA ASP A 76 -16.50 -1.38 -4.14
C ASP A 76 -16.62 0.01 -4.79
N GLN A 77 -16.18 1.07 -4.08
CA GLN A 77 -16.21 2.43 -4.61
C GLN A 77 -14.87 2.79 -5.25
N LEU A 78 -14.93 3.36 -6.45
CA LEU A 78 -13.77 3.93 -7.11
C LEU A 78 -13.20 5.07 -6.28
N VAL A 79 -11.93 4.95 -5.91
CA VAL A 79 -11.23 6.00 -5.18
C VAL A 79 -10.64 6.98 -6.18
N ASN A 80 -10.99 8.26 -6.06
CA ASN A 80 -10.47 9.32 -6.93
C ASN A 80 -9.39 10.15 -6.21
N ASP A 81 -8.31 9.50 -5.84
CA ASP A 81 -7.15 10.17 -5.25
C ASP A 81 -5.83 9.60 -5.78
N SER A 82 -4.75 10.30 -5.45
CA SER A 82 -3.40 9.92 -5.83
C SER A 82 -2.46 10.16 -4.66
N TRP A 83 -1.49 9.27 -4.52
CA TRP A 83 -0.58 9.23 -3.38
C TRP A 83 0.86 8.98 -3.85
N LEU A 84 1.81 9.62 -3.18
CA LEU A 84 3.23 9.33 -3.29
C LEU A 84 3.66 8.55 -2.05
N LEU A 85 4.39 7.45 -2.25
CA LEU A 85 5.09 6.73 -1.19
C LEU A 85 6.58 6.95 -1.36
N ASN A 86 7.21 7.60 -0.38
CA ASN A 86 8.66 7.54 -0.22
C ASN A 86 9.02 6.16 0.33
N THR A 87 9.68 5.33 -0.46
CA THR A 87 10.05 3.94 -0.09
C THR A 87 11.27 3.85 0.80
N SER A 88 12.03 4.94 1.00
CA SER A 88 13.11 4.98 1.99
C SER A 88 12.58 5.20 3.40
N GLU A 89 11.56 6.05 3.54
CA GLU A 89 10.99 6.43 4.85
C GLU A 89 9.63 5.78 5.13
N TYR A 90 9.05 5.10 4.14
CA TYR A 90 7.68 4.58 4.13
C TYR A 90 6.63 5.63 4.51
N GLN A 91 6.85 6.87 4.05
CA GLN A 91 5.95 7.99 4.28
C GLN A 91 5.06 8.21 3.06
N TRP A 92 3.76 8.31 3.31
CA TRP A 92 2.77 8.65 2.31
C TRP A 92 2.49 10.15 2.29
N SER A 93 2.32 10.71 1.10
CA SER A 93 1.85 12.08 0.89
C SER A 93 0.74 12.07 -0.15
N LYS A 94 -0.39 12.70 0.17
CA LYS A 94 -1.50 12.83 -0.78
C LYS A 94 -1.13 13.87 -1.83
N VAL A 95 -1.33 13.54 -3.10
CA VAL A 95 -1.23 14.51 -4.19
C VAL A 95 -2.54 15.25 -4.26
N CYS A 96 -2.50 16.54 -3.94
CA CYS A 96 -3.61 17.45 -4.22
C CYS A 96 -3.46 17.91 -5.67
N VAL A 97 -4.45 17.59 -6.50
CA VAL A 97 -4.59 18.12 -7.87
C VAL A 97 -5.68 19.18 -7.88
#